data_AF-A0A940VSA5-F1
#
_entry.id   AF-A0A940VSA5-F1
#
_cell.length_a   1.000
_cell.length_b   1.000
_cell.length_c   1.000
_cell.angle_alpha   90.00
_cell.angle_beta   90.00
_cell.angle_gamma   90.00
#
_symmetry.space_group_name_H-M   'P 1'
#
loop_
_entity.id
_entity.type
_entity.pdbx_description
1 polymer ?
#
loop_
_entity_poly.entity_id
_entity_poly.type
_entity_poly.pdbx_seq_one_letter_code
_entity_poly.pdbx_strand_id
1 'polypeptide(L)'
;AAHTSLYAAKSKNQLSPLLAALFVQLRLALLRGDASAVTGVIERMRDEIRQGGVPAYLHTFDLCEGFLYGSLSDGKKIPDWIASGSERETRLPFPTQGFYNIIYGKALLIHGEYAKFLGLATQFQSVAAIFPNLLAQLYTYIYEAAACCRLGRIESAQNALHQALDLAAPDRLLMPFVENASFILPLLTDLSRTDPHAAFLRDILSLHAKYTKGVATVQLALSSSVKSSLKLTAREQEIAELVASGLSNQRIAATLFITEATVKKALQNTYTKLNINSRTALAKIILG
;
A
#
# COMPACT_ATOMS: atom_id res chain seq x y z
N ALA A 1 -12.78 -14.69 -18.66
CA ALA A 1 -11.34 -15.03 -18.78
C ALA A 1 -10.70 -15.37 -17.42
N ALA A 2 -10.77 -14.49 -16.40
CA ALA A 2 -10.12 -14.74 -15.09
C ALA A 2 -10.71 -15.88 -14.24
N HIS A 3 -11.98 -16.24 -14.43
CA HIS A 3 -12.62 -17.34 -13.67
C HIS A 3 -12.24 -18.74 -14.19
N THR A 4 -11.97 -18.88 -15.49
CA THR A 4 -11.68 -20.17 -16.13
C THR A 4 -10.25 -20.64 -15.83
N SER A 5 -9.30 -19.71 -15.71
CA SER A 5 -7.91 -19.98 -15.29
C SER A 5 -7.80 -20.42 -13.82
N LEU A 6 -8.76 -20.06 -12.98
CA LEU A 6 -8.81 -20.37 -11.55
C LEU A 6 -9.14 -21.86 -11.26
N TYR A 7 -9.96 -22.50 -12.11
CA TYR A 7 -10.31 -23.92 -11.97
C TYR A 7 -9.22 -24.86 -12.52
N ALA A 8 -8.50 -24.45 -13.56
CA ALA A 8 -7.40 -25.26 -14.11
C ALA A 8 -6.19 -25.34 -13.17
N ALA A 9 -5.88 -24.27 -12.43
CA ALA A 9 -4.73 -24.19 -11.52
C ALA A 9 -4.82 -25.10 -10.28
N LYS A 10 -6.04 -25.33 -9.75
CA LYS A 10 -6.27 -26.24 -8.60
C LYS A 10 -5.91 -27.70 -8.90
N SER A 11 -5.95 -28.11 -10.17
CA SER A 11 -5.67 -29.51 -10.57
C SER A 11 -4.18 -29.88 -10.62
N LYS A 12 -3.25 -28.92 -10.47
CA LYS A 12 -1.80 -29.12 -10.69
C LYS A 12 -0.87 -28.58 -9.60
N ASN A 13 -1.36 -28.26 -8.39
CA ASN A 13 -0.51 -27.68 -7.32
C ASN A 13 0.21 -26.38 -7.72
N GLN A 14 -0.35 -25.61 -8.67
CA GLN A 14 0.26 -24.39 -9.17
C GLN A 14 -0.19 -23.17 -8.37
N LEU A 15 0.37 -23.02 -7.16
CA LEU A 15 0.06 -21.90 -6.25
C LEU A 15 0.49 -20.54 -6.83
N SER A 16 1.57 -20.47 -7.60
CA SER A 16 2.06 -19.21 -8.20
C SER A 16 1.09 -18.54 -9.19
N PRO A 17 0.56 -19.23 -10.22
CA PRO A 17 -0.47 -18.66 -11.11
C PRO A 17 -1.74 -18.21 -10.37
N LEU A 18 -2.13 -18.94 -9.32
CA LEU A 18 -3.28 -18.59 -8.50
C LEU A 18 -3.03 -17.26 -7.75
N LEU A 19 -1.88 -17.12 -7.09
CA LEU A 19 -1.51 -15.89 -6.39
C LEU A 19 -1.43 -14.70 -7.34
N ALA A 20 -0.89 -14.89 -8.55
CA ALA A 20 -0.87 -13.84 -9.58
C ALA A 20 -2.30 -13.42 -10.00
N ALA A 21 -3.21 -14.38 -10.19
CA ALA A 21 -4.60 -14.09 -10.52
C ALA A 21 -5.33 -13.35 -9.39
N LEU A 22 -5.12 -13.79 -8.14
CA LEU A 22 -5.65 -13.10 -6.96
C LEU A 22 -5.09 -11.67 -6.85
N PHE A 23 -3.82 -11.46 -7.17
CA PHE A 23 -3.21 -10.14 -7.11
C PHE A 23 -3.80 -9.17 -8.15
N VAL A 24 -4.12 -9.66 -9.35
CA VAL A 24 -4.86 -8.86 -10.34
C VAL A 24 -6.28 -8.56 -9.87
N GLN A 25 -6.96 -9.53 -9.23
CA GLN A 25 -8.29 -9.30 -8.64
C GLN A 25 -8.25 -8.24 -7.54
N LEU A 26 -7.22 -8.25 -6.68
CA LEU A 26 -6.99 -7.23 -5.66
C LEU A 26 -6.90 -5.83 -6.28
N ARG A 27 -6.09 -5.67 -7.34
CA ARG A 27 -5.94 -4.37 -8.05
C ARG A 27 -7.25 -3.92 -8.69
N LEU A 28 -8.03 -4.83 -9.27
CA LEU A 28 -9.34 -4.51 -9.83
C LEU A 28 -10.36 -4.11 -8.75
N ALA A 29 -10.32 -4.76 -7.59
CA ALA A 29 -11.17 -4.43 -6.46
C ALA A 29 -10.84 -3.03 -5.91
N LEU A 30 -9.56 -2.68 -5.79
CA LEU A 30 -9.11 -1.32 -5.45
C LEU A 30 -9.64 -0.28 -6.44
N LEU A 31 -9.48 -0.52 -7.75
CA LEU A 31 -9.99 0.37 -8.79
C LEU A 31 -11.51 0.58 -8.71
N ARG A 32 -12.26 -0.46 -8.33
CA ARG A 32 -13.73 -0.42 -8.22
C ARG A 32 -14.24 0.10 -6.88
N GLY A 33 -13.38 0.23 -5.87
CA GLY A 33 -13.78 0.56 -4.51
C GLY A 33 -14.50 -0.58 -3.79
N ASP A 34 -14.30 -1.82 -4.21
CA ASP A 34 -14.97 -2.99 -3.64
C ASP A 34 -14.19 -3.55 -2.44
N ALA A 35 -14.49 -3.01 -1.26
CA ALA A 35 -13.81 -3.40 -0.03
C ALA A 35 -14.04 -4.86 0.36
N SER A 36 -15.23 -5.40 0.08
CA SER A 36 -15.54 -6.80 0.39
C SER A 36 -14.71 -7.74 -0.48
N ALA A 37 -14.57 -7.43 -1.77
CA ALA A 37 -13.69 -8.18 -2.66
C ALA A 37 -12.21 -8.06 -2.25
N VAL A 38 -11.74 -6.89 -1.82
CA VAL A 38 -10.37 -6.72 -1.28
C VAL A 38 -10.14 -7.66 -0.09
N THR A 39 -11.02 -7.64 0.91
CA THR A 39 -10.90 -8.51 2.09
C THR A 39 -10.94 -9.98 1.71
N GLY A 40 -11.90 -10.39 0.88
CA GLY A 40 -12.03 -11.79 0.45
C GLY A 40 -10.84 -12.30 -0.36
N VAL A 41 -10.21 -11.45 -1.18
CA VAL A 41 -8.99 -11.81 -1.92
C VAL A 41 -7.81 -11.99 -0.98
N ILE A 42 -7.63 -11.11 0.01
CA ILE A 42 -6.54 -11.21 0.98
C ILE A 42 -6.69 -12.45 1.86
N GLU A 43 -7.90 -12.71 2.37
CA GLU A 43 -8.20 -13.93 3.14
C GLU A 43 -7.90 -15.18 2.32
N ARG A 44 -8.35 -15.19 1.05
CA ARG A 44 -8.09 -16.30 0.16
C ARG A 44 -6.61 -16.51 -0.13
N MET A 45 -5.84 -15.45 -0.41
CA MET A 45 -4.39 -15.56 -0.60
C MET A 45 -3.72 -16.19 0.64
N ARG A 46 -4.12 -15.73 1.83
CA ARG A 46 -3.58 -16.23 3.10
C ARG A 46 -3.88 -17.71 3.29
N ASP A 47 -5.10 -18.14 3.01
CA ASP A 47 -5.51 -19.54 3.16
C ASP A 47 -4.78 -20.46 2.17
N GLU A 48 -4.67 -20.06 0.90
CA GLU A 48 -3.97 -20.86 -0.13
C GLU A 48 -2.47 -21.01 0.20
N ILE A 49 -1.83 -19.98 0.76
CA ILE A 49 -0.43 -20.04 1.18
C ILE A 49 -0.25 -20.92 2.41
N ARG A 50 -1.15 -20.82 3.40
CA ARG A 50 -1.15 -21.69 4.58
C ARG A 50 -1.33 -23.16 4.21
N GLN A 51 -2.23 -23.46 3.28
CA GLN A 51 -2.48 -24.82 2.80
C GLN A 51 -1.35 -25.36 1.94
N GLY A 52 -0.70 -24.50 1.14
CA GLY A 52 0.41 -24.87 0.27
C GLY A 52 1.71 -25.22 1.00
N GLY A 53 1.92 -24.70 2.22
CA GLY A 53 3.02 -25.11 3.10
C GLY A 53 4.43 -24.76 2.61
N VAL A 54 4.57 -23.88 1.61
CA VAL A 54 5.87 -23.47 1.04
C VAL A 54 6.27 -22.10 1.62
N PRO A 55 7.32 -22.02 2.46
CA PRO A 55 7.72 -20.78 3.14
C PRO A 55 8.03 -19.61 2.21
N ALA A 56 8.53 -19.86 0.99
CA ALA A 56 8.84 -18.82 0.02
C ALA A 56 7.62 -17.96 -0.38
N TYR A 57 6.39 -18.49 -0.30
CA TYR A 57 5.19 -17.72 -0.61
C TYR A 57 4.76 -16.79 0.51
N LEU A 58 5.29 -16.92 1.73
CA LEU A 58 5.03 -15.94 2.80
C LEU A 58 5.55 -14.56 2.40
N HIS A 59 6.77 -14.48 1.84
CA HIS A 59 7.28 -13.22 1.30
C HIS A 59 6.49 -12.71 0.10
N THR A 60 5.92 -13.61 -0.71
CA THR A 60 5.03 -13.20 -1.81
C THR A 60 3.75 -12.55 -1.27
N PHE A 61 3.18 -13.10 -0.19
CA PHE A 61 2.04 -12.50 0.50
C PHE A 61 2.38 -11.12 1.07
N ASP A 62 3.52 -11.00 1.77
CA ASP A 62 3.99 -9.73 2.33
C ASP A 62 4.15 -8.67 1.24
N LEU A 63 4.67 -9.05 0.07
CA LEU A 63 4.77 -8.15 -1.08
C LEU A 63 3.38 -7.73 -1.59
N CYS A 64 2.41 -8.65 -1.67
CA CYS A 64 1.03 -8.31 -2.03
C CYS A 64 0.35 -7.38 -0.99
N GLU A 65 0.54 -7.65 0.31
CA GLU A 65 0.05 -6.77 1.39
C GLU A 65 0.74 -5.41 1.36
N GLY A 66 2.06 -5.37 1.15
CA GLY A 66 2.81 -4.13 0.99
C GLY A 66 2.33 -3.28 -0.19
N PHE A 67 1.99 -3.90 -1.32
CA PHE A 67 1.38 -3.20 -2.44
C PHE A 67 0.00 -2.65 -2.09
N LEU A 68 -0.85 -3.43 -1.41
CA LEU A 68 -2.18 -2.99 -0.95
C LEU A 68 -2.05 -1.77 -0.05
N TYR A 69 -1.29 -1.87 1.04
CA TYR A 69 -1.19 -0.79 2.02
C TYR A 69 -0.41 0.42 1.49
N GLY A 70 0.56 0.20 0.59
CA GLY A 70 1.18 1.27 -0.17
C GLY A 70 0.20 2.01 -1.09
N SER A 71 -0.74 1.29 -1.72
CA SER A 71 -1.82 1.89 -2.53
C SER A 71 -2.82 2.67 -1.70
N LEU A 72 -3.11 2.17 -0.50
CA LEU A 72 -3.95 2.84 0.50
C LEU A 72 -3.25 4.00 1.21
N SER A 73 -1.95 4.22 0.95
CA SER A 73 -1.09 5.20 1.64
C SER A 73 -1.02 4.99 3.16
N ASP A 74 -1.22 3.75 3.62
CA ASP A 74 -1.12 3.33 5.01
C ASP A 74 0.26 2.70 5.27
N GLY A 75 1.29 3.55 5.37
CA GLY A 75 2.68 3.11 5.51
C GLY A 75 2.95 2.24 6.73
N LYS A 76 2.12 2.34 7.78
CA LYS A 76 2.24 1.54 9.01
C LYS A 76 1.91 0.08 8.83
N LYS A 77 1.07 -0.25 7.84
CA LYS A 77 0.64 -1.62 7.55
C LYS A 77 1.46 -2.29 6.46
N ILE A 78 2.41 -1.57 5.87
CA ILE A 78 3.40 -2.19 4.99
C ILE A 78 4.29 -3.08 5.87
N PRO A 79 4.54 -4.35 5.51
CA PRO A 79 5.37 -5.25 6.32
C PRO A 79 6.73 -4.64 6.67
N ASP A 80 7.11 -4.72 7.94
CA ASP A 80 8.26 -4.01 8.51
C ASP A 80 9.56 -4.24 7.73
N TRP A 81 9.87 -5.49 7.36
CA TRP A 81 11.09 -5.82 6.62
C TRP A 81 11.15 -5.17 5.23
N ILE A 82 9.99 -4.87 4.64
CA ILE A 82 9.88 -4.11 3.39
C ILE A 82 10.05 -2.63 3.68
N ALA A 83 9.32 -2.08 4.65
CA ALA A 83 9.37 -0.66 4.99
C ALA A 83 10.75 -0.20 5.48
N SER A 84 11.51 -1.07 6.16
CA SER A 84 12.84 -0.78 6.68
C SER A 84 13.96 -0.92 5.66
N GLY A 85 13.75 -1.65 4.56
CA GLY A 85 14.85 -1.99 3.65
C GLY A 85 15.69 -3.20 4.10
N SER A 86 15.10 -4.16 4.81
CA SER A 86 15.81 -5.30 5.43
C SER A 86 15.73 -6.60 4.61
N GLU A 87 15.63 -6.53 3.28
CA GLU A 87 15.41 -7.71 2.43
C GLU A 87 16.57 -8.71 2.43
N ARG A 88 17.80 -8.26 2.73
CA ARG A 88 18.97 -9.14 2.80
C ARG A 88 18.84 -10.20 3.90
N GLU A 89 18.03 -9.91 4.92
CA GLU A 89 17.76 -10.81 6.03
C GLU A 89 16.72 -11.89 5.68
N THR A 90 15.92 -11.67 4.62
CA THR A 90 14.78 -12.54 4.26
C THR A 90 15.08 -13.57 3.16
N ARG A 91 16.29 -13.55 2.56
CA ARG A 91 16.71 -14.46 1.46
C ARG A 91 15.74 -14.42 0.26
N LEU A 92 15.25 -13.23 -0.09
CA LEU A 92 14.34 -13.05 -1.22
C LEU A 92 14.98 -13.53 -2.54
N PRO A 93 14.31 -14.37 -3.34
CA PRO A 93 14.85 -14.79 -4.63
C PRO A 93 15.06 -13.60 -5.56
N PHE A 94 16.22 -13.52 -6.22
CA PHE A 94 16.57 -12.37 -7.06
C PHE A 94 15.48 -11.93 -8.06
N PRO A 95 14.75 -12.82 -8.76
CA PRO A 95 13.68 -12.41 -9.69
C PRO A 95 12.53 -11.62 -9.04
N THR A 96 12.34 -11.74 -7.73
CA THR A 96 11.31 -11.01 -6.98
C THR A 96 11.77 -9.60 -6.56
N GLN A 97 13.06 -9.30 -6.70
CA GLN A 97 13.65 -8.09 -6.18
C GLN A 97 13.17 -6.82 -6.90
N GLY A 98 12.84 -6.92 -8.19
CA GLY A 98 12.23 -5.81 -8.92
C GLY A 98 10.88 -5.41 -8.30
N PHE A 99 10.06 -6.38 -7.90
CA PHE A 99 8.76 -6.10 -7.28
C PHE A 99 8.90 -5.61 -5.84
N TYR A 100 9.86 -6.15 -5.10
CA TYR A 100 10.24 -5.60 -3.79
C TYR A 100 10.63 -4.12 -3.88
N ASN A 101 11.49 -3.74 -4.84
CA ASN A 101 11.94 -2.37 -5.02
C ASN A 101 10.77 -1.41 -5.31
N ILE A 102 9.73 -1.87 -6.00
CA ILE A 102 8.50 -1.09 -6.21
C ILE A 102 7.86 -0.74 -4.86
N ILE A 103 7.67 -1.73 -3.99
CA ILE A 103 6.98 -1.52 -2.71
C ILE A 103 7.86 -0.75 -1.74
N TYR A 104 9.15 -1.06 -1.67
CA TYR A 104 10.09 -0.32 -0.83
C TYR A 104 10.22 1.14 -1.29
N GLY A 105 10.33 1.39 -2.59
CA GLY A 105 10.30 2.74 -3.15
C GLY A 105 9.02 3.49 -2.77
N LYS A 106 7.86 2.86 -2.93
CA LYS A 106 6.56 3.43 -2.50
C LYS A 106 6.57 3.76 -1.00
N ALA A 107 7.10 2.87 -0.16
CA ALA A 107 7.19 3.11 1.27
C ALA A 107 8.07 4.34 1.57
N LEU A 108 9.25 4.47 0.94
CA LEU A 108 10.10 5.65 1.11
C LEU A 108 9.38 6.95 0.73
N LEU A 109 8.62 6.95 -0.37
CA LEU A 109 7.83 8.11 -0.81
C LEU A 109 6.73 8.48 0.20
N ILE A 110 6.02 7.48 0.73
CA ILE A 110 4.98 7.68 1.76
C ILE A 110 5.57 8.29 3.03
N HIS A 111 6.76 7.83 3.43
CA HIS A 111 7.48 8.35 4.61
C HIS A 111 8.22 9.67 4.35
N GLY A 112 8.20 10.19 3.12
CA GLY A 112 8.88 11.44 2.76
C GLY A 112 10.41 11.31 2.65
N GLU A 113 10.94 10.09 2.59
CA GLU A 113 12.37 9.78 2.46
C GLU A 113 12.87 9.93 1.00
N TYR A 114 12.53 11.05 0.35
CA TYR A 114 12.80 11.28 -1.08
C TYR A 114 14.29 11.25 -1.44
N ALA A 115 15.14 11.85 -0.61
CA ALA A 115 16.58 11.88 -0.85
C ALA A 115 17.20 10.47 -0.77
N LYS A 116 16.72 9.64 0.15
CA LYS A 116 17.16 8.24 0.29
C LYS A 116 16.72 7.43 -0.91
N PHE A 117 15.47 7.59 -1.37
CA PHE A 117 15.01 6.95 -2.60
C PHE A 117 15.92 7.30 -3.79
N LEU A 118 16.25 8.58 -4.00
CA LEU A 118 17.15 8.98 -5.09
C LEU A 118 18.56 8.37 -4.97
N GLY A 119 19.08 8.20 -3.75
CA GLY A 119 20.34 7.49 -3.51
C GLY A 119 20.30 6.01 -3.88
N LEU A 120 19.12 5.39 -3.88
CA LEU A 120 18.90 3.98 -4.21
C LEU A 120 18.43 3.76 -5.66
N ALA A 121 17.98 4.79 -6.36
CA ALA A 121 17.31 4.66 -7.65
C ALA A 121 18.20 3.99 -8.71
N THR A 122 19.49 4.33 -8.78
CA THR A 122 20.46 3.66 -9.67
C THR A 122 20.59 2.17 -9.38
N GLN A 123 20.57 1.77 -8.11
CA GLN A 123 20.58 0.36 -7.72
C GLN A 123 19.28 -0.33 -8.17
N PHE A 124 18.13 0.34 -8.02
CA PHE A 124 16.84 -0.20 -8.45
C PHE A 124 16.80 -0.44 -9.96
N GLN A 125 17.29 0.52 -10.74
CA GLN A 125 17.42 0.38 -12.20
C GLN A 125 18.37 -0.76 -12.58
N SER A 126 19.50 -0.88 -11.89
CA SER A 126 20.47 -1.96 -12.13
C SER A 126 19.85 -3.34 -11.90
N VAL A 127 19.08 -3.50 -10.82
CA VAL A 127 18.34 -4.75 -10.55
C VAL A 127 17.30 -5.02 -11.65
N ALA A 128 16.57 -3.99 -12.08
CA ALA A 128 15.53 -4.12 -13.10
C ALA A 128 16.08 -4.34 -14.51
N ALA A 129 17.37 -4.07 -14.76
CA ALA A 129 18.05 -4.34 -16.02
C ALA A 129 18.55 -5.79 -16.15
N ILE A 130 18.86 -6.46 -15.03
CA ILE A 130 19.43 -7.83 -15.02
C ILE A 130 18.41 -8.86 -15.54
N PHE A 131 17.18 -8.79 -15.06
CA PHE A 131 16.02 -9.45 -15.67
C PHE A 131 15.13 -8.33 -16.19
N PRO A 132 15.17 -7.98 -17.49
CA PRO A 132 14.51 -6.79 -18.04
C PRO A 132 13.06 -6.68 -17.59
N ASN A 133 12.85 -5.98 -16.47
CA ASN A 133 11.57 -5.89 -15.79
C ASN A 133 11.07 -4.47 -16.04
N LEU A 134 10.39 -4.33 -17.16
CA LEU A 134 9.84 -3.05 -17.62
C LEU A 134 9.02 -2.36 -16.52
N LEU A 135 8.24 -3.13 -15.75
CA LEU A 135 7.46 -2.56 -14.65
C LEU A 135 8.39 -1.99 -13.57
N ALA A 136 9.38 -2.73 -13.09
CA ALA A 136 10.29 -2.21 -12.06
C ALA A 136 11.05 -0.95 -12.53
N GLN A 137 11.47 -0.88 -13.80
CA GLN A 137 12.08 0.32 -14.38
C GLN A 137 11.09 1.50 -14.39
N LEU A 138 9.87 1.25 -14.87
CA LEU A 138 8.82 2.26 -14.98
C LEU A 138 8.44 2.86 -13.63
N TYR A 139 8.20 2.03 -12.61
CA TYR A 139 7.91 2.52 -11.26
C TYR A 139 9.10 3.30 -10.68
N THR A 140 10.34 2.88 -10.96
CA THR A 140 11.53 3.60 -10.49
C THR A 140 11.59 5.02 -11.08
N TYR A 141 11.37 5.19 -12.39
CA TYR A 141 11.32 6.52 -13.02
C TYR A 141 10.17 7.38 -12.49
N ILE A 142 8.99 6.80 -12.26
CA ILE A 142 7.85 7.51 -11.65
C ILE A 142 8.20 8.00 -10.24
N TYR A 143 8.91 7.20 -9.45
CA TYR A 143 9.35 7.57 -8.11
C TYR A 143 10.49 8.59 -8.12
N GLU A 144 11.39 8.52 -9.09
CA GLU A 144 12.41 9.56 -9.31
C GLU A 144 11.76 10.90 -9.65
N ALA A 145 10.75 10.90 -10.53
CA ALA A 145 9.99 12.09 -10.86
C ALA A 145 9.30 12.68 -9.61
N ALA A 146 8.65 11.84 -8.81
CA ALA A 146 8.03 12.25 -7.55
C ALA A 146 9.04 12.85 -6.56
N ALA A 147 10.16 12.16 -6.33
CA ALA A 147 11.18 12.58 -5.38
C ALA A 147 11.87 13.88 -5.82
N CYS A 148 12.25 13.99 -7.10
CA CYS A 148 12.82 15.20 -7.66
C CYS A 148 11.85 16.39 -7.57
N CYS A 149 10.57 16.18 -7.90
CA CYS A 149 9.55 17.22 -7.79
C CYS A 149 9.41 17.72 -6.35
N ARG A 150 9.40 16.80 -5.37
CA ARG A 150 9.31 17.14 -3.93
C ARG A 150 10.54 17.87 -3.40
N LEU A 151 11.71 17.64 -3.99
CA LEU A 151 12.96 18.32 -3.65
C LEU A 151 13.20 19.60 -4.49
N GLY A 152 12.24 20.03 -5.30
CA GLY A 152 12.35 21.24 -6.13
C GLY A 152 13.24 21.10 -7.37
N ARG A 153 13.65 19.88 -7.72
CA ARG A 153 14.49 19.58 -8.91
C ARG A 153 13.59 19.34 -10.12
N ILE A 154 12.93 20.39 -10.61
CA ILE A 154 11.86 20.27 -11.61
C ILE A 154 12.35 19.70 -12.94
N GLU A 155 13.51 20.12 -13.44
CA GLU A 155 14.06 19.62 -14.70
C GLU A 155 14.34 18.11 -14.62
N SER A 156 15.00 17.65 -13.55
CA SER A 156 15.23 16.21 -13.32
C SER A 156 13.91 15.44 -13.17
N ALA A 157 12.90 16.05 -12.55
CA ALA A 157 11.59 15.43 -12.38
C ALA A 157 10.86 15.23 -13.72
N GLN A 158 10.90 16.23 -14.59
CA GLN A 158 10.34 16.15 -15.95
C GLN A 158 11.08 15.12 -16.80
N ASN A 159 12.41 15.12 -16.75
CA ASN A 159 13.23 14.14 -17.47
C ASN A 159 12.90 12.70 -17.05
N ALA A 160 12.84 12.42 -15.75
CA ALA A 160 12.46 11.11 -15.24
C ALA A 160 11.04 10.71 -15.67
N LEU A 161 10.09 11.65 -15.64
CA LEU A 161 8.72 11.40 -16.09
C LEU A 161 8.65 11.11 -17.60
N HIS A 162 9.42 11.80 -18.44
CA HIS A 162 9.49 11.50 -19.88
C HIS A 162 10.05 10.10 -20.13
N GLN A 163 11.10 9.69 -19.43
CA GLN A 163 11.61 8.31 -19.53
C GLN A 163 10.53 7.28 -19.19
N ALA A 164 9.74 7.53 -18.14
CA ALA A 164 8.60 6.67 -17.81
C ALA A 164 7.55 6.64 -18.93
N LEU A 165 7.20 7.80 -19.51
CA LEU A 165 6.20 7.91 -20.56
C LEU A 165 6.64 7.20 -21.85
N ASP A 166 7.89 7.38 -22.27
CA ASP A 166 8.46 6.74 -23.46
C ASP A 166 8.44 5.21 -23.35
N LEU A 167 8.68 4.67 -22.15
CA LEU A 167 8.61 3.23 -21.88
C LEU A 167 7.17 2.68 -21.86
N ALA A 168 6.19 3.50 -21.45
CA ALA A 168 4.85 3.03 -21.17
C ALA A 168 3.82 3.30 -22.28
N ALA A 169 4.02 4.37 -23.06
CA ALA A 169 3.08 4.80 -24.08
C ALA A 169 2.87 3.77 -25.21
N PRO A 170 3.91 3.08 -25.74
CA PRO A 170 3.74 2.10 -26.82
C PRO A 170 2.76 0.98 -26.47
N ASP A 171 2.85 0.46 -25.24
CA ASP A 171 2.01 -0.64 -24.74
C ASP A 171 0.79 -0.15 -23.92
N ARG A 172 0.57 1.17 -23.86
CA ARG A 172 -0.47 1.84 -23.06
C ARG A 172 -0.53 1.39 -21.61
N LEU A 173 0.63 1.32 -20.94
CA LEU A 173 0.73 0.93 -19.53
C LEU A 173 0.30 2.08 -18.59
N LEU A 174 -1.01 2.28 -18.44
CA LEU A 174 -1.59 3.38 -17.64
C LEU A 174 -1.43 3.20 -16.13
N MET A 175 -1.61 1.96 -15.64
CA MET A 175 -1.80 1.68 -14.20
C MET A 175 -0.63 2.13 -13.31
N PRO A 176 0.66 1.97 -13.69
CA PRO A 176 1.78 2.47 -12.90
C PRO A 176 1.70 3.97 -12.63
N PHE A 177 1.22 4.77 -13.57
CA PHE A 177 1.00 6.20 -13.34
C PHE A 177 -0.25 6.44 -12.50
N VAL A 178 -1.37 5.78 -12.81
CA VAL A 178 -2.64 5.93 -12.09
C VAL A 178 -2.50 5.67 -10.59
N GLU A 179 -1.77 4.61 -10.23
CA GLU A 179 -1.55 4.17 -8.84
C GLU A 179 -0.59 5.08 -8.06
N ASN A 180 0.18 5.91 -8.77
CA ASN A 180 1.20 6.78 -8.19
C ASN A 180 0.97 8.28 -8.50
N ALA A 181 -0.10 8.61 -9.22
CA ALA A 181 -0.32 9.96 -9.73
C ALA A 181 -0.47 11.00 -8.61
N SER A 182 -0.91 10.62 -7.41
CA SER A 182 -0.93 11.52 -6.25
C SER A 182 0.45 12.11 -5.90
N PHE A 183 1.54 11.44 -6.25
CA PHE A 183 2.90 11.91 -6.03
C PHE A 183 3.44 12.81 -7.15
N ILE A 184 2.86 12.75 -8.35
CA ILE A 184 3.34 13.42 -9.57
C ILE A 184 2.25 14.24 -10.28
N LEU A 185 1.12 14.51 -9.61
CA LEU A 185 -0.04 15.14 -10.21
C LEU A 185 0.26 16.51 -10.87
N PRO A 186 1.09 17.39 -10.27
CA PRO A 186 1.47 18.64 -10.93
C PRO A 186 2.15 18.40 -12.28
N LEU A 187 3.14 17.51 -12.32
CA LEU A 187 3.88 17.17 -13.54
C LEU A 187 2.96 16.61 -14.63
N LEU A 188 2.08 15.66 -14.27
CA LEU A 188 1.12 15.07 -15.20
C LEU A 188 0.17 16.13 -15.79
N THR A 189 -0.28 17.05 -14.94
CA THR A 189 -1.21 18.12 -15.36
C THR A 189 -0.53 19.10 -16.31
N ASP A 190 0.69 19.52 -15.99
CA ASP A 190 1.45 20.47 -16.81
C ASP A 190 1.78 19.88 -18.19
N LEU A 191 2.31 18.65 -18.23
CA LEU A 191 2.67 17.99 -19.48
C LEU A 191 1.44 17.65 -20.35
N SER A 192 0.27 17.42 -19.77
CA SER A 192 -0.94 17.07 -20.53
C SER A 192 -1.39 18.14 -21.54
N ARG A 193 -0.85 19.35 -21.45
CA ARG A 193 -1.17 20.50 -22.32
C ARG A 193 -0.24 20.62 -23.54
N THR A 194 1.01 20.20 -23.43
CA THR A 194 2.06 20.54 -24.40
C THR A 194 2.90 19.35 -24.88
N ASP A 195 2.83 18.21 -24.19
CA ASP A 195 3.69 17.06 -24.45
C ASP A 195 3.18 16.16 -25.59
N PRO A 196 4.06 15.50 -26.38
CA PRO A 196 3.65 14.52 -27.40
C PRO A 196 2.76 13.40 -26.85
N HIS A 197 2.91 13.04 -25.57
CA HIS A 197 2.11 12.01 -24.88
C HIS A 197 0.80 12.55 -24.30
N ALA A 198 0.36 13.76 -24.66
CA ALA A 198 -0.81 14.43 -24.05
C ALA A 198 -2.10 13.59 -24.02
N ALA A 199 -2.36 12.77 -25.06
CA ALA A 199 -3.53 11.87 -25.07
C ALA A 199 -3.42 10.79 -23.99
N PHE A 200 -2.25 10.16 -23.87
CA PHE A 200 -1.97 9.15 -22.84
C PHE A 200 -2.04 9.76 -21.42
N LEU A 201 -1.53 10.97 -21.24
CA LEU A 201 -1.62 11.71 -19.97
C LEU A 201 -3.07 12.01 -19.56
N ARG A 202 -3.93 12.39 -20.52
CA ARG A 202 -5.36 12.60 -20.23
C ARG A 202 -6.08 11.32 -19.81
N ASP A 203 -5.73 10.18 -20.41
CA ASP A 203 -6.24 8.87 -19.99
C ASP A 203 -5.81 8.53 -18.57
N ILE A 204 -4.53 8.77 -18.22
CA ILE A 204 -4.00 8.60 -16.86
C ILE A 204 -4.79 9.44 -15.86
N LEU A 205 -4.95 10.75 -16.13
CA LEU A 205 -5.66 11.66 -15.22
C LEU A 205 -7.13 11.27 -15.04
N SER A 206 -7.81 10.89 -16.12
CA SER A 206 -9.20 10.41 -16.09
C SER A 206 -9.36 9.14 -15.27
N LEU A 207 -8.47 8.16 -15.45
CA LEU A 207 -8.50 6.90 -14.72
C LEU A 207 -8.07 7.07 -13.25
N HIS A 208 -7.10 7.95 -12.97
CA HIS A 208 -6.69 8.31 -11.61
C HIS A 208 -7.85 8.84 -10.78
N ALA A 209 -8.72 9.69 -11.34
CA ALA A 209 -9.88 10.20 -10.62
C ALA A 209 -10.84 9.09 -10.16
N LYS A 210 -11.00 8.02 -10.96
CA LYS A 210 -11.79 6.83 -10.59
C LYS A 210 -11.06 5.98 -9.54
N TYR A 211 -9.78 5.73 -9.76
CA TYR A 211 -8.94 4.93 -8.88
C TYR A 211 -8.87 5.53 -7.46
N THR A 212 -8.63 6.83 -7.33
CA THR A 212 -8.55 7.52 -6.03
C THR A 212 -9.87 7.42 -5.25
N LYS A 213 -11.01 7.50 -5.93
CA LYS A 213 -12.32 7.27 -5.29
C LYS A 213 -12.45 5.84 -4.78
N GLY A 214 -12.08 4.85 -5.59
CA GLY A 214 -12.10 3.44 -5.20
C GLY A 214 -11.22 3.15 -3.99
N VAL A 215 -9.97 3.61 -4.03
CA VAL A 215 -9.02 3.51 -2.91
C VAL A 215 -9.56 4.16 -1.64
N ALA A 216 -10.13 5.36 -1.73
CA ALA A 216 -10.72 6.04 -0.57
C ALA A 216 -11.90 5.25 0.03
N THR A 217 -12.77 4.67 -0.80
CA THR A 217 -13.86 3.80 -0.34
C THR A 217 -13.33 2.57 0.41
N VAL A 218 -12.32 1.90 -0.13
CA VAL A 218 -11.68 0.74 0.52
C VAL A 218 -11.03 1.15 1.84
N GLN A 219 -10.29 2.25 1.87
CA GLN A 219 -9.63 2.75 3.08
C GLN A 219 -10.64 3.02 4.22
N LEU A 220 -11.76 3.66 3.89
CA LEU A 220 -12.85 3.93 4.85
C LEU A 220 -13.51 2.64 5.34
N ALA A 221 -13.73 1.67 4.47
CA ALA A 221 -14.34 0.39 4.84
C ALA A 221 -13.40 -0.46 5.72
N LEU A 222 -12.11 -0.53 5.40
CA LEU A 222 -11.14 -1.31 6.18
C LEU A 222 -10.88 -0.68 7.56
N SER A 223 -10.83 0.65 7.65
CA SER A 223 -10.71 1.35 8.94
C SER A 223 -11.97 1.18 9.80
N SER A 224 -13.17 1.23 9.22
CA SER A 224 -14.43 1.00 9.96
C SER A 224 -14.61 -0.47 10.37
N SER A 225 -14.14 -1.43 9.55
CA SER A 225 -14.13 -2.85 9.90
C SER A 225 -13.24 -3.13 11.12
N VAL A 226 -12.04 -2.54 11.20
CA VAL A 226 -11.19 -2.64 12.40
C VAL A 226 -11.93 -2.06 13.62
N LYS A 227 -12.54 -0.89 13.49
CA LYS A 227 -13.35 -0.28 14.57
C LYS A 227 -14.51 -1.17 15.02
N SER A 228 -15.15 -1.90 14.09
CA SER A 228 -16.24 -2.83 14.41
C SER A 228 -15.77 -4.17 15.02
N SER A 229 -14.59 -4.66 14.61
CA SER A 229 -14.04 -5.95 15.07
C SER A 229 -13.58 -5.94 16.52
N LEU A 230 -13.28 -4.76 17.07
CA LEU A 230 -12.85 -4.60 18.46
C LEU A 230 -13.99 -4.81 19.47
N LYS A 231 -15.25 -4.96 19.01
CA LYS A 231 -16.47 -5.10 19.85
C LYS A 231 -16.55 -4.04 20.96
N LEU A 232 -15.92 -2.88 20.74
CA LEU A 232 -15.97 -1.76 21.65
C LEU A 232 -17.24 -0.96 21.38
N THR A 233 -17.83 -0.44 22.46
CA THR A 233 -18.86 0.58 22.36
C THR A 233 -18.25 1.86 21.78
N ALA A 234 -19.09 2.75 21.23
CA ALA A 234 -18.63 4.02 20.69
C ALA A 234 -17.78 4.83 21.70
N ARG A 235 -18.16 4.78 23.00
CA ARG A 235 -17.43 5.49 24.06
C ARG A 235 -16.10 4.83 24.42
N GLU A 236 -16.04 3.51 24.45
CA GLU A 236 -14.79 2.78 24.68
C GLU A 236 -13.80 3.00 23.53
N GLN A 237 -14.31 3.06 22.29
CA GLN A 237 -13.51 3.33 21.10
C GLN A 237 -12.95 4.76 21.11
N GLU A 238 -13.77 5.77 21.38
CA GLU A 238 -13.34 7.16 21.47
C GLU A 238 -12.24 7.35 22.53
N ILE A 239 -12.40 6.72 23.69
CA ILE A 239 -11.37 6.73 24.75
C ILE A 239 -10.10 5.99 24.29
N ALA A 240 -10.22 4.85 23.62
CA ALA A 240 -9.07 4.09 23.12
C ALA A 240 -8.27 4.86 22.04
N GLU A 241 -8.95 5.60 21.17
CA GLU A 241 -8.32 6.47 20.15
C GLU A 241 -7.52 7.61 20.80
N LEU A 242 -8.09 8.29 21.81
CA LEU A 242 -7.36 9.33 22.54
C LEU A 242 -6.17 8.75 23.34
N VAL A 243 -6.30 7.52 23.83
CA VAL A 243 -5.17 6.80 24.45
C VAL A 243 -4.06 6.54 23.43
N ALA A 244 -4.42 6.09 22.22
CA ALA A 244 -3.50 5.86 21.12
C ALA A 244 -2.82 7.15 20.64
N SER A 245 -3.49 8.30 20.72
CA SER A 245 -2.90 9.63 20.50
C SER A 245 -2.01 10.12 21.65
N GLY A 246 -1.82 9.32 22.72
CA GLY A 246 -0.90 9.62 23.82
C GLY A 246 -1.46 10.48 24.95
N LEU A 247 -2.77 10.76 25.00
CA LEU A 247 -3.35 11.63 26.04
C LEU A 247 -3.48 10.91 27.39
N SER A 248 -3.10 11.56 28.49
CA SER A 248 -3.33 11.04 29.85
C SER A 248 -4.82 10.93 30.18
N ASN A 249 -5.19 10.10 31.16
CA ASN A 249 -6.60 9.94 31.57
C ASN A 249 -7.23 11.28 32.01
N GLN A 250 -6.45 12.16 32.65
CA GLN A 250 -6.87 13.51 33.02
C GLN A 250 -7.21 14.36 31.78
N ARG A 251 -6.37 14.31 30.74
CA ARG A 251 -6.63 15.04 29.48
C ARG A 251 -7.83 14.46 28.74
N ILE A 252 -7.94 13.13 28.69
CA ILE A 252 -9.09 12.44 28.09
C ILE A 252 -10.39 12.84 28.81
N ALA A 253 -10.37 12.84 30.15
CA ALA A 253 -11.49 13.25 30.98
C ALA A 253 -11.94 14.69 30.67
N ALA A 254 -10.97 15.61 30.56
CA ALA A 254 -11.23 17.00 30.19
C ALA A 254 -11.77 17.14 28.76
N THR A 255 -11.17 16.47 27.78
CA THR A 255 -11.60 16.50 26.36
C THR A 255 -13.01 15.97 26.18
N LEU A 256 -13.36 14.92 26.93
CA LEU A 256 -14.62 14.22 26.79
C LEU A 256 -15.68 14.65 27.82
N PHE A 257 -15.40 15.69 28.61
CA PHE A 257 -16.24 16.23 29.68
C PHE A 257 -16.79 15.15 30.64
N ILE A 258 -15.92 14.24 31.09
CA ILE A 258 -16.23 13.17 32.05
C ILE A 258 -15.19 13.11 33.17
N THR A 259 -15.43 12.26 34.18
CA THR A 259 -14.47 12.06 35.28
C THR A 259 -13.36 11.07 34.89
N GLU A 260 -12.17 11.23 35.48
CA GLU A 260 -11.08 10.27 35.32
C GLU A 260 -11.46 8.84 35.73
N ALA A 261 -12.33 8.71 36.75
CA ALA A 261 -12.86 7.42 37.17
C ALA A 261 -13.67 6.73 36.05
N THR A 262 -14.43 7.51 35.27
CA THR A 262 -15.18 7.01 34.11
C THR A 262 -14.23 6.56 33.00
N VAL A 263 -13.15 7.31 32.76
CA VAL A 263 -12.10 6.92 31.80
C VAL A 263 -11.43 5.61 32.23
N LYS A 264 -11.05 5.48 33.51
CA LYS A 264 -10.46 4.24 34.06
C LYS A 264 -11.40 3.04 33.91
N LYS A 265 -12.68 3.21 34.21
CA LYS A 265 -13.69 2.15 34.07
C LYS A 265 -13.89 1.72 32.61
N ALA A 266 -13.97 2.68 31.69
CA ALA A 266 -14.06 2.38 30.26
C ALA A 266 -12.81 1.64 29.77
N LEU A 267 -11.61 2.07 30.16
CA LEU A 267 -10.36 1.39 29.81
C LEU A 267 -10.30 -0.04 30.36
N GLN A 268 -10.77 -0.26 31.59
CA GLN A 268 -10.84 -1.61 32.17
C GLN A 268 -11.74 -2.52 31.33
N ASN A 269 -12.91 -2.02 30.92
CA ASN A 269 -13.82 -2.79 30.06
C ASN A 269 -13.21 -3.06 28.68
N THR A 270 -12.55 -2.06 28.10
CA THR A 270 -11.82 -2.18 26.83
C THR A 270 -10.73 -3.25 26.92
N TYR A 271 -9.92 -3.22 27.99
CA TYR A 271 -8.86 -4.20 28.23
C TYR A 271 -9.42 -5.62 28.33
N THR A 272 -10.51 -5.80 29.07
CA THR A 272 -11.19 -7.10 29.18
C THR A 272 -11.74 -7.57 27.84
N LYS A 273 -12.39 -6.69 27.06
CA LYS A 273 -12.96 -7.03 25.74
C LYS A 273 -11.90 -7.43 24.72
N LEU A 274 -10.74 -6.79 24.79
CA LEU A 274 -9.62 -7.02 23.87
C LEU A 274 -8.62 -8.06 24.38
N ASN A 275 -8.85 -8.62 25.57
CA ASN A 275 -7.94 -9.56 26.24
C ASN A 275 -6.49 -9.03 26.33
N ILE A 276 -6.35 -7.78 26.76
CA ILE A 276 -5.07 -7.10 26.95
C ILE A 276 -4.97 -6.52 28.34
N ASN A 277 -3.74 -6.28 28.80
CA ASN A 277 -3.48 -5.84 30.17
C ASN A 277 -2.73 -4.51 30.23
N SER A 278 -2.42 -3.89 29.08
CA SER A 278 -1.59 -2.69 29.05
C SER A 278 -2.11 -1.62 28.10
N ARG A 279 -1.90 -0.38 28.53
CA ARG A 279 -2.18 0.82 27.74
C ARG A 279 -1.40 0.84 26.43
N THR A 280 -0.16 0.37 26.47
CA THR A 280 0.71 0.27 25.29
C THR A 280 0.19 -0.77 24.31
N ALA A 281 -0.32 -1.92 24.79
CA ALA A 281 -0.98 -2.90 23.94
C ALA A 281 -2.25 -2.34 23.31
N LEU A 282 -3.05 -1.57 24.07
CA LEU A 282 -4.22 -0.88 23.52
C LEU A 282 -3.81 0.11 22.42
N ALA A 283 -2.80 0.95 22.67
CA ALA A 283 -2.30 1.89 21.68
C ALA A 283 -1.80 1.16 20.41
N LYS A 284 -1.08 0.04 20.56
CA LYS A 284 -0.62 -0.77 19.43
C LYS A 284 -1.79 -1.29 18.60
N ILE A 285 -2.79 -1.92 19.25
CA ILE A 285 -3.97 -2.47 18.57
C ILE A 285 -4.75 -1.40 17.80
N ILE A 286 -4.88 -0.19 18.37
CA ILE A 286 -5.62 0.91 17.74
C ILE A 286 -4.82 1.57 16.61
N LEU A 287 -3.50 1.66 16.74
CA LEU A 287 -2.63 2.30 15.74
C LEU A 287 -2.28 1.39 14.55
N GLY A 288 -2.50 0.08 14.68
CA GLY A 288 -2.06 -0.94 13.73
C GLY A 288 -0.66 -1.40 14.07
#